data_AF-A0A3D2H1X5-F1
#
_entry.id   AF-A0A3D2H1X5-F1
#
_cell.length_a   1.000
_cell.length_b   1.000
_cell.length_c   1.000
_cell.angle_alpha   90.00
_cell.angle_beta   90.00
_cell.angle_gamma   90.00
#
_symmetry.space_group_name_H-M   'P 1'
#
loop_
_entity.id
_entity.type
_entity.pdbx_description
1 polymer ?
#
loop_
_entity_poly.entity_id
_entity_poly.type
_entity_poly.pdbx_seq_one_letter_code
_entity_poly.pdbx_strand_id
1 'polypeptide(L)'
;MAVEITGSGYNSKVKLYNIHQGNGYFRKDTSTTHSQVKLLQSALTDLGYDTQGADGKYGNNTLAAVKKFQEANNLTADGLFGKNSLTALESILGTHLDPENCETASGSVTTANLTVTEYIQNLESYCNSGWKYGSGYNASKKLIDCAWYPYKARSDQGAHGCTTEYNGYLSEKGKISSYNDLKVGMEVFQQSSDDSTKKSHMGVYAGKVLLRGELKHAVYQSCSSHSNIATKYNDGVANDSGPNLTEMKAGRWKYWGWSKYVKHD
;
A
#
# COMPACT_ATOMS: atom_id res chain seq x y z
N MET A 1 -2.00 -6.98 12.61
CA MET A 1 -1.48 -7.86 13.65
C MET A 1 -0.04 -7.51 13.89
N ALA A 2 0.25 -6.92 15.05
CA ALA A 2 1.55 -6.40 15.44
C ALA A 2 2.76 -7.22 14.98
N VAL A 3 3.88 -6.53 14.68
CA VAL A 3 5.14 -7.17 14.31
C VAL A 3 5.77 -7.81 15.54
N GLU A 4 5.47 -9.09 15.76
CA GLU A 4 6.08 -9.89 16.82
C GLU A 4 7.53 -10.28 16.48
N ILE A 5 8.47 -9.85 17.32
CA ILE A 5 9.90 -10.14 17.21
C ILE A 5 10.39 -10.67 18.55
N THR A 6 11.10 -11.79 18.54
CA THR A 6 11.81 -12.31 19.71
C THR A 6 13.26 -12.61 19.37
N GLY A 7 14.16 -12.39 20.35
CA GLY A 7 15.60 -12.52 20.18
C GLY A 7 16.28 -11.22 19.74
N SER A 8 17.62 -11.25 19.68
CA SER A 8 18.47 -10.05 19.50
C SER A 8 19.41 -10.13 18.30
N GLY A 9 19.17 -11.07 17.39
CA GLY A 9 19.88 -11.23 16.14
C GLY A 9 19.75 -10.03 15.19
N TYR A 10 20.43 -10.10 14.05
CA TYR A 10 20.40 -9.04 13.05
C TYR A 10 18.96 -8.74 12.57
N ASN A 11 18.17 -9.78 12.32
CA ASN A 11 16.81 -9.62 11.81
C ASN A 11 15.88 -8.96 12.84
N SER A 12 16.26 -8.87 14.13
CA SER A 12 15.44 -8.20 15.15
C SER A 12 15.30 -6.68 14.92
N LYS A 13 16.16 -6.11 14.08
CA LYS A 13 16.18 -4.68 13.74
C LYS A 13 15.66 -4.37 12.34
N VAL A 14 15.26 -5.39 11.59
CA VAL A 14 14.88 -5.26 10.18
C VAL A 14 13.37 -5.47 10.09
N LYS A 15 12.65 -4.52 9.50
CA LYS A 15 11.24 -4.70 9.10
C LYS A 15 11.13 -4.70 7.57
N LEU A 16 10.08 -5.30 7.02
CA LEU A 16 9.78 -5.22 5.58
C LEU A 16 9.70 -3.77 5.08
N TYR A 17 9.16 -2.85 5.90
CA TYR A 17 9.24 -1.41 5.65
C TYR A 17 10.67 -0.91 5.36
N ASN A 18 11.65 -1.27 6.20
CA ASN A 18 13.04 -0.85 6.01
C ASN A 18 13.59 -1.39 4.69
N ILE A 19 13.24 -2.63 4.35
CA ILE A 19 13.63 -3.29 3.11
C ILE A 19 13.01 -2.57 1.89
N HIS A 20 11.75 -2.16 1.97
CA HIS A 20 11.08 -1.36 0.94
C HIS A 20 11.79 -0.03 0.65
N GLN A 21 12.26 0.64 1.70
CA GLN A 21 13.06 1.87 1.57
C GLN A 21 14.48 1.62 1.01
N GLY A 22 14.89 0.37 0.86
CA GLY A 22 16.26 0.00 0.48
C GLY A 22 17.25 0.03 1.65
N ASN A 23 16.75 0.16 2.87
CA ASN A 23 17.52 0.34 4.10
C ASN A 23 17.53 -0.94 4.94
N GLY A 24 17.90 -2.07 4.33
CA GLY A 24 18.02 -3.35 5.02
C GLY A 24 17.67 -4.55 4.14
N TYR A 25 17.85 -5.75 4.71
CA TYR A 25 17.49 -7.02 4.11
C TYR A 25 17.33 -8.06 5.22
N PHE A 26 16.48 -9.07 5.04
CA PHE A 26 16.58 -10.25 5.91
C PHE A 26 17.74 -11.13 5.44
N ARG A 27 18.43 -11.73 6.40
CA ARG A 27 19.52 -12.69 6.14
C ARG A 27 19.41 -13.88 7.06
N LYS A 28 20.23 -14.90 6.81
CA LYS A 28 20.34 -16.05 7.72
C LYS A 28 20.61 -15.59 9.15
N ASP A 29 19.65 -15.85 10.01
CA ASP A 29 19.64 -15.49 11.42
C ASP A 29 18.62 -16.39 12.14
N THR A 30 19.14 -17.36 12.88
CA THR A 30 18.34 -18.30 13.68
C THR A 30 18.21 -17.85 15.14
N SER A 31 18.84 -16.72 15.50
CA SER A 31 18.77 -16.12 16.84
C SER A 31 17.60 -15.15 17.01
N THR A 32 16.90 -14.84 15.91
CA THR A 32 15.66 -14.06 15.89
C THR A 32 14.53 -14.89 15.32
N THR A 33 13.37 -14.85 15.98
CA THR A 33 12.08 -15.27 15.42
C THR A 33 11.27 -14.01 15.13
N HIS A 34 10.79 -13.87 13.89
CA HIS A 34 10.15 -12.65 13.42
C HIS A 34 8.90 -12.97 12.58
N SER A 35 7.77 -12.35 12.92
CA SER A 35 6.49 -12.55 12.22
C SER A 35 6.54 -12.23 10.71
N GLN A 36 7.28 -11.20 10.28
CA GLN A 36 7.45 -10.88 8.86
C GLN A 36 8.35 -11.87 8.11
N VAL A 37 9.31 -12.51 8.79
CA VAL A 37 10.05 -13.65 8.20
C VAL A 37 9.10 -14.83 8.01
N LYS A 38 8.14 -15.03 8.92
CA LYS A 38 7.09 -16.05 8.77
C LYS A 38 6.19 -15.79 7.56
N LEU A 39 5.80 -14.53 7.33
CA LEU A 39 5.06 -14.13 6.12
C LEU A 39 5.86 -14.42 4.85
N LEU A 40 7.13 -14.05 4.83
CA LEU A 40 8.05 -14.37 3.74
C LEU A 40 8.11 -15.88 3.47
N GLN A 41 8.27 -16.70 4.52
CA GLN A 41 8.36 -18.15 4.41
C GLN A 41 7.09 -18.78 3.82
N SER A 42 5.92 -18.36 4.31
CA SER A 42 4.63 -18.82 3.76
C SER A 42 4.51 -18.46 2.28
N ALA A 43 4.81 -17.22 1.92
CA ALA A 43 4.71 -16.76 0.54
C ALA A 43 5.65 -17.48 -0.42
N LEU A 44 6.90 -17.73 -0.01
CA LEU A 44 7.84 -18.51 -0.80
C LEU A 44 7.35 -19.96 -0.98
N THR A 45 6.86 -20.57 0.09
CA THR A 45 6.32 -21.94 0.04
C THR A 45 5.11 -22.03 -0.88
N ASP A 46 4.19 -21.06 -0.82
CA ASP A 46 3.00 -21.00 -1.68
C ASP A 46 3.37 -20.86 -3.17
N LEU A 47 4.50 -20.24 -3.48
CA LEU A 47 5.06 -20.14 -4.83
C LEU A 47 5.93 -21.33 -5.24
N GLY A 48 6.03 -22.37 -4.40
CA GLY A 48 6.78 -23.60 -4.68
C GLY A 48 8.26 -23.56 -4.25
N TYR A 49 8.70 -22.51 -3.56
CA TYR A 49 10.05 -22.41 -2.96
C TYR A 49 9.99 -22.88 -1.49
N ASP A 50 10.04 -24.20 -1.31
CA ASP A 50 9.86 -24.84 0.01
C ASP A 50 10.85 -24.32 1.07
N THR A 51 10.32 -23.70 2.13
CA THR A 51 11.08 -23.26 3.32
C THR A 51 11.09 -24.29 4.46
N GLN A 52 10.45 -25.45 4.28
CA GLN A 52 10.20 -26.49 5.28
C GLN A 52 9.45 -25.95 6.50
N GLY A 53 8.41 -25.15 6.23
CA GLY A 53 7.57 -24.51 7.23
C GLY A 53 7.86 -23.02 7.42
N ALA A 54 7.01 -22.38 8.22
CA ALA A 54 7.03 -20.95 8.48
C ALA A 54 7.16 -20.71 10.00
N ASP A 55 8.38 -20.81 10.52
CA ASP A 55 8.70 -20.69 11.94
C ASP A 55 9.12 -19.26 12.35
N GLY A 56 9.31 -18.36 11.39
CA GLY A 56 9.78 -16.99 11.60
C GLY A 56 11.30 -16.86 11.79
N LYS A 57 12.07 -17.95 11.68
CA LYS A 57 13.53 -17.93 11.74
C LYS A 57 14.11 -18.03 10.35
N TYR A 58 15.03 -17.15 10.02
CA TYR A 58 15.67 -17.19 8.71
C TYR A 58 16.81 -18.22 8.72
N GLY A 59 16.44 -19.51 8.59
CA GLY A 59 17.36 -20.65 8.63
C GLY A 59 17.98 -21.01 7.28
N ASN A 60 18.67 -22.16 7.23
CA ASN A 60 19.24 -22.69 5.98
C ASN A 60 18.19 -22.96 4.90
N ASN A 61 17.01 -23.45 5.30
CA ASN A 61 15.93 -23.75 4.36
C ASN A 61 15.36 -22.46 3.74
N THR A 62 15.12 -21.43 4.57
CA THR A 62 14.71 -20.11 4.07
C THR A 62 15.76 -19.48 3.16
N LEU A 63 17.05 -19.60 3.51
CA LEU A 63 18.14 -19.12 2.67
C LEU A 63 18.16 -19.82 1.30
N ALA A 64 18.00 -21.15 1.27
CA ALA A 64 17.96 -21.91 0.04
C ALA A 64 16.74 -21.56 -0.82
N ALA A 65 15.56 -21.41 -0.20
CA ALA A 65 14.34 -20.99 -0.89
C ALA A 65 14.48 -19.58 -1.50
N VAL A 66 15.05 -18.63 -0.75
CA VAL A 66 15.27 -17.26 -1.26
C VAL A 66 16.25 -17.25 -2.42
N LYS A 67 17.34 -18.03 -2.37
CA LYS A 67 18.26 -18.14 -3.51
C LYS A 67 17.59 -18.69 -4.75
N LYS A 68 16.82 -19.79 -4.62
CA LYS A 68 16.06 -20.35 -5.75
C LYS A 68 15.05 -19.35 -6.31
N PHE A 69 14.36 -18.62 -5.44
CA PHE A 69 13.44 -17.55 -5.83
C PHE A 69 14.17 -16.43 -6.59
N GLN A 70 15.32 -15.99 -6.09
CA GLN A 70 16.14 -14.97 -6.74
C GLN A 70 16.62 -15.42 -8.13
N GLU A 71 17.14 -16.65 -8.24
CA GLU A 71 17.57 -17.26 -9.51
C GLU A 71 16.41 -17.29 -10.53
N ALA A 72 15.25 -17.80 -10.12
CA ALA A 72 14.07 -17.91 -10.96
C ALA A 72 13.53 -16.55 -11.45
N ASN A 73 13.83 -15.47 -10.72
CA ASN A 73 13.37 -14.12 -11.02
C ASN A 73 14.47 -13.19 -11.58
N ASN A 74 15.58 -13.76 -12.07
CA ASN A 74 16.71 -13.03 -12.65
C ASN A 74 17.32 -11.98 -11.68
N LEU A 75 17.37 -12.31 -10.40
CA LEU A 75 18.03 -11.53 -9.36
C LEU A 75 19.36 -12.18 -8.96
N THR A 76 20.23 -11.42 -8.30
CA THR A 76 21.44 -11.98 -7.67
C THR A 76 21.03 -12.97 -6.58
N ALA A 77 21.46 -14.23 -6.70
CA ALA A 77 21.16 -15.33 -5.78
C ALA A 77 22.02 -15.32 -4.50
N ASP A 78 22.10 -14.16 -3.85
CA ASP A 78 22.91 -13.95 -2.65
C ASP A 78 22.24 -14.51 -1.38
N GLY A 79 20.94 -14.77 -1.43
CA GLY A 79 20.15 -15.21 -0.28
C GLY A 79 19.85 -14.09 0.72
N LEU A 80 20.08 -12.83 0.33
CA LEU A 80 19.69 -11.65 1.09
C LEU A 80 18.32 -11.22 0.59
N PHE A 81 17.32 -11.30 1.46
CA PHE A 81 15.98 -10.86 1.10
C PHE A 81 15.86 -9.34 1.26
N GLY A 82 16.36 -8.62 0.25
CA GLY A 82 16.36 -7.16 0.17
C GLY A 82 15.26 -6.60 -0.74
N LYS A 83 15.33 -5.30 -1.03
CA LYS A 83 14.31 -4.55 -1.77
C LYS A 83 13.86 -5.21 -3.07
N ASN A 84 14.82 -5.64 -3.89
CA ASN A 84 14.53 -6.25 -5.20
C ASN A 84 13.82 -7.60 -5.04
N SER A 85 14.23 -8.42 -4.08
CA SER A 85 13.58 -9.70 -3.76
C SER A 85 12.15 -9.47 -3.27
N LEU A 86 11.95 -8.48 -2.39
CA LEU A 86 10.64 -8.11 -1.88
C LEU A 86 9.70 -7.60 -2.98
N THR A 87 10.17 -6.67 -3.83
CA THR A 87 9.39 -6.15 -4.96
C THR A 87 9.01 -7.25 -5.95
N ALA A 88 9.93 -8.15 -6.28
CA ALA A 88 9.64 -9.28 -7.17
C ALA A 88 8.58 -10.21 -6.57
N LEU A 89 8.70 -10.52 -5.28
CA LEU A 89 7.79 -11.43 -4.59
C LEU A 89 6.37 -10.87 -4.55
N GLU A 90 6.22 -9.61 -4.16
CA GLU A 90 4.93 -8.92 -4.12
C GLU A 90 4.30 -8.76 -5.50
N SER A 91 5.11 -8.52 -6.54
CA SER A 91 4.64 -8.44 -7.92
C SER A 91 4.01 -9.74 -8.41
N ILE A 92 4.50 -10.90 -7.95
CA ILE A 92 3.96 -12.22 -8.32
C ILE A 92 2.70 -12.53 -7.52
N LEU A 93 2.70 -12.21 -6.23
CA LEU A 93 1.55 -12.42 -5.35
C LEU A 93 0.38 -11.48 -5.70
N GLY A 94 0.66 -10.34 -6.34
CA GLY A 94 -0.34 -9.29 -6.55
C GLY A 94 -0.78 -8.61 -5.25
N THR A 95 -0.01 -8.82 -4.17
CA THR A 95 -0.30 -8.31 -2.82
C THR A 95 1.00 -7.96 -2.11
N HIS A 96 0.97 -6.94 -1.26
CA HIS A 96 2.08 -6.61 -0.37
C HIS A 96 2.30 -7.68 0.70
N LEU A 97 3.55 -8.09 0.91
CA LEU A 97 3.92 -8.95 2.02
C LEU A 97 4.15 -8.20 3.31
N ASP A 98 4.14 -6.89 3.21
CA ASP A 98 3.99 -6.00 4.35
C ASP A 98 2.50 -5.65 4.53
N PRO A 99 1.69 -6.50 5.19
CA PRO A 99 0.34 -6.11 5.59
C PRO A 99 0.38 -4.93 6.59
N GLU A 100 1.56 -4.61 7.11
CA GLU A 100 1.86 -3.69 8.20
C GLU A 100 3.03 -2.76 7.86
N ASN A 101 2.83 -1.94 6.84
CA ASN A 101 3.53 -0.65 6.80
C ASN A 101 3.23 0.22 8.06
N CYS A 102 2.41 -0.29 9.00
CA CYS A 102 2.29 0.16 10.38
C CYS A 102 2.78 -0.91 11.33
N GLU A 103 3.99 -0.73 11.85
CA GLU A 103 4.06 -0.64 13.30
C GLU A 103 5.25 0.20 13.75
N THR A 104 4.92 1.17 14.61
CA THR A 104 5.79 1.75 15.63
C THR A 104 7.14 2.27 15.12
N ALA A 105 7.10 3.42 14.45
CA ALA A 105 8.17 4.39 14.65
C ALA A 105 8.11 4.86 16.11
N SER A 106 8.66 4.07 17.02
CA SER A 106 9.00 4.49 18.38
C SER A 106 10.29 5.32 18.42
N GLY A 107 10.71 5.84 17.27
CA GLY A 107 11.72 6.88 17.14
C GLY A 107 11.09 8.07 16.45
N SER A 108 11.33 9.26 16.99
CA SER A 108 10.95 10.57 16.44
C SER A 108 11.29 10.70 14.96
N VAL A 109 10.43 10.17 14.09
CA VAL A 109 10.18 10.80 12.81
C VAL A 109 9.31 11.99 13.17
N THR A 110 9.80 13.20 12.92
CA THR A 110 8.97 14.40 12.96
C THR A 110 7.89 14.24 11.89
N THR A 111 6.79 13.58 12.24
CA THR A 111 5.64 13.41 11.35
C THR A 111 5.01 14.78 11.18
N ALA A 112 5.33 15.44 10.07
CA ALA A 112 4.59 16.60 9.63
C ALA A 112 3.14 16.17 9.43
N ASN A 113 2.20 16.93 9.99
CA ASN A 113 0.80 16.73 9.69
C ASN A 113 0.52 17.39 8.34
N LEU A 114 0.09 16.60 7.37
CA LEU A 114 -0.31 17.04 6.03
C LEU A 114 -1.72 17.63 6.12
N THR A 115 -2.06 18.70 5.39
CA THR A 115 -3.47 19.10 5.27
C THR A 115 -4.19 18.26 4.20
N VAL A 116 -5.52 18.26 4.19
CA VAL A 116 -6.29 17.61 3.12
C VAL A 116 -5.93 18.24 1.78
N THR A 117 -5.78 19.57 1.73
CA THR A 117 -5.36 20.28 0.52
C THR A 117 -4.02 19.75 -0.01
N GLU A 118 -2.99 19.66 0.83
CA GLU A 118 -1.67 19.17 0.45
C GLU A 118 -1.72 17.70 0.01
N TYR A 119 -2.53 16.89 0.68
CA TYR A 119 -2.71 15.48 0.31
C TYR A 119 -3.31 15.32 -1.08
N ILE A 120 -4.36 16.08 -1.40
CA ILE A 120 -4.99 16.04 -2.72
C ILE A 120 -4.02 16.55 -3.80
N GLN A 121 -3.27 17.63 -3.55
CA GLN A 121 -2.26 18.14 -4.47
C GLN A 121 -1.19 17.10 -4.80
N ASN A 122 -0.75 16.31 -3.81
CA ASN A 122 0.22 15.25 -4.03
C ASN A 122 -0.35 14.13 -4.91
N LEU A 123 -1.58 13.69 -4.65
CA LEU A 123 -2.29 12.71 -5.49
C LEU A 123 -2.33 13.16 -6.96
N GLU A 124 -2.64 14.43 -7.20
CA GLU A 124 -2.65 15.00 -8.55
C GLU A 124 -1.24 15.08 -9.16
N SER A 125 -0.26 15.56 -8.40
CA SER A 125 1.14 15.72 -8.83
C SER A 125 1.77 14.41 -9.32
N TYR A 126 1.52 13.31 -8.60
CA TYR A 126 1.96 11.97 -9.00
C TYR A 126 1.50 11.64 -10.41
N CYS A 127 0.22 11.83 -10.69
CA CYS A 127 -0.32 11.44 -11.97
C CYS A 127 0.06 12.42 -13.10
N ASN A 128 0.21 13.70 -12.78
CA ASN A 128 0.71 14.72 -13.70
C ASN A 128 2.20 14.52 -14.03
N SER A 129 2.95 13.83 -13.17
CA SER A 129 4.36 13.48 -13.37
C SER A 129 4.56 12.23 -14.25
N GLY A 130 3.50 11.72 -14.87
CA GLY A 130 3.54 10.60 -15.82
C GLY A 130 3.49 9.22 -15.17
N TRP A 131 3.05 9.12 -13.91
CA TRP A 131 2.76 7.82 -13.29
C TRP A 131 1.47 7.22 -13.87
N LYS A 132 1.42 5.89 -13.95
CA LYS A 132 0.33 5.11 -14.53
C LYS A 132 -0.06 3.95 -13.64
N TYR A 133 -1.27 3.45 -13.80
CA TYR A 133 -1.73 2.29 -13.05
C TYR A 133 -0.93 1.06 -13.51
N GLY A 134 -0.47 0.29 -12.55
CA GLY A 134 0.18 -0.99 -12.80
C GLY A 134 0.13 -1.86 -11.56
N SER A 135 0.61 -3.09 -11.68
CA SER A 135 0.77 -3.97 -10.52
C SER A 135 1.93 -3.46 -9.67
N GLY A 136 1.65 -3.15 -8.40
CA GLY A 136 2.66 -2.65 -7.47
C GLY A 136 3.18 -1.24 -7.77
N TYR A 137 4.34 -0.94 -7.20
CA TYR A 137 5.09 0.28 -7.44
C TYR A 137 6.35 -0.03 -8.25
N ASN A 138 6.52 0.66 -9.36
CA ASN A 138 7.72 0.58 -10.19
C ASN A 138 8.17 1.99 -10.58
N ALA A 139 9.17 2.52 -9.87
CA ALA A 139 9.67 3.86 -10.12
C ALA A 139 10.27 4.04 -11.52
N SER A 140 11.04 3.05 -12.00
CA SER A 140 11.70 3.11 -13.31
C SER A 140 10.71 3.15 -14.47
N LYS A 141 9.56 2.47 -14.33
CA LYS A 141 8.48 2.45 -15.32
C LYS A 141 7.35 3.43 -14.99
N LYS A 142 7.47 4.18 -13.89
CA LYS A 142 6.43 5.04 -13.32
C LYS A 142 5.07 4.33 -13.18
N LEU A 143 5.06 3.11 -12.65
CA LEU A 143 3.82 2.37 -12.36
C LEU A 143 3.47 2.43 -10.87
N ILE A 144 2.19 2.59 -10.56
CA ILE A 144 1.69 2.66 -9.19
C ILE A 144 0.30 2.02 -9.10
N ASP A 145 0.11 1.11 -8.15
CA ASP A 145 -1.20 0.51 -7.87
C ASP A 145 -2.05 1.39 -6.94
N CYS A 146 -3.27 0.93 -6.65
CA CYS A 146 -4.22 1.65 -5.81
C CYS A 146 -3.83 1.74 -4.34
N ALA A 147 -2.93 0.88 -3.85
CA ALA A 147 -2.48 0.91 -2.46
C ALA A 147 -1.28 1.85 -2.30
N TRP A 148 -0.33 1.80 -3.24
CA TRP A 148 0.83 2.66 -3.28
C TRP A 148 0.47 4.11 -3.58
N TYR A 149 -0.59 4.36 -4.34
CA TYR A 149 -0.94 5.71 -4.75
C TYR A 149 -1.29 6.65 -3.59
N PRO A 150 -2.26 6.33 -2.71
CA PRO A 150 -2.50 7.07 -1.47
C PRO A 150 -1.26 7.13 -0.58
N TYR A 151 -0.53 6.01 -0.44
CA TYR A 151 0.64 5.92 0.43
C TYR A 151 1.77 6.88 0.03
N LYS A 152 2.12 6.91 -1.26
CA LYS A 152 3.18 7.76 -1.80
C LYS A 152 2.81 9.24 -1.72
N ALA A 153 1.54 9.57 -1.95
CA ALA A 153 1.05 10.94 -1.82
C ALA A 153 1.11 11.49 -0.38
N ARG A 154 1.08 10.64 0.65
CA ARG A 154 1.33 11.08 2.05
C ARG A 154 2.82 11.09 2.39
N SER A 155 3.53 10.01 2.05
CA SER A 155 4.89 9.75 2.54
C SER A 155 5.93 10.74 2.02
N ASP A 156 5.76 11.29 0.82
CA ASP A 156 6.73 12.22 0.22
C ASP A 156 6.84 13.57 0.95
N GLN A 157 5.88 13.92 1.80
CA GLN A 157 5.92 15.13 2.63
C GLN A 157 6.29 14.83 4.10
N GLY A 158 6.80 13.63 4.38
CA GLY A 158 7.13 13.19 5.74
C GLY A 158 5.90 12.79 6.58
N ALA A 159 4.70 12.77 5.98
CA ALA A 159 3.51 12.20 6.59
C ALA A 159 3.49 10.69 6.38
N HIS A 160 4.04 9.95 7.34
CA HIS A 160 4.11 8.50 7.29
C HIS A 160 2.90 7.89 7.99
N GLY A 161 2.15 7.03 7.30
CA GLY A 161 0.95 6.40 7.86
C GLY A 161 0.36 5.33 6.96
N CYS A 162 -0.36 4.40 7.58
CA CYS A 162 -0.67 3.10 7.02
C CYS A 162 -2.10 3.05 6.56
N THR A 163 -2.35 2.41 5.44
CA THR A 163 -3.70 2.22 4.89
C THR A 163 -4.54 1.22 5.71
N THR A 164 -3.95 0.62 6.77
CA THR A 164 -4.51 -0.44 7.62
C THR A 164 -4.76 -0.08 9.10
N GLU A 165 -4.88 1.20 9.48
CA GLU A 165 -5.41 1.59 10.80
C GLU A 165 -6.96 1.41 10.95
N TYR A 166 -7.40 0.16 11.17
CA TYR A 166 -8.83 -0.26 11.22
C TYR A 166 -9.57 0.23 12.45
N ASN A 167 -8.93 -0.05 13.58
CA ASN A 167 -9.63 -0.15 14.85
C ASN A 167 -9.36 1.08 15.72
N GLY A 168 -8.31 1.85 15.43
CA GLY A 168 -7.98 3.08 16.14
C GLY A 168 -8.88 4.28 15.78
N TYR A 169 -9.39 4.34 14.55
CA TYR A 169 -10.15 5.53 14.09
C TYR A 169 -11.65 5.45 14.29
N LEU A 170 -12.21 4.24 14.39
CA LEU A 170 -13.63 4.08 14.71
C LEU A 170 -13.97 4.66 16.10
N SER A 171 -13.01 4.68 17.03
CA SER A 171 -13.18 5.34 18.33
C SER A 171 -13.12 6.87 18.25
N GLU A 172 -12.54 7.48 17.21
CA GLU A 172 -12.36 8.94 17.10
C GLU A 172 -13.42 9.63 16.23
N LYS A 173 -14.03 8.94 15.26
CA LYS A 173 -14.99 9.54 14.30
C LYS A 173 -16.40 8.97 14.34
N GLY A 174 -16.68 7.98 15.19
CA GLY A 174 -17.99 7.34 15.28
C GLY A 174 -18.31 6.44 14.09
N LYS A 175 -19.57 5.99 14.00
CA LYS A 175 -20.04 5.05 12.95
C LYS A 175 -20.44 5.83 11.68
N ILE A 176 -19.69 5.67 10.60
CA ILE A 176 -20.07 6.18 9.28
C ILE A 176 -21.29 5.40 8.77
N SER A 177 -22.37 6.09 8.42
CA SER A 177 -23.64 5.47 8.02
C SER A 177 -23.95 5.66 6.54
N SER A 178 -23.44 6.72 5.92
CA SER A 178 -23.67 7.06 4.51
C SER A 178 -22.45 7.71 3.83
N TYR A 179 -22.45 7.78 2.50
CA TYR A 179 -21.42 8.52 1.74
C TYR A 179 -21.45 10.04 2.03
N ASN A 180 -22.56 10.61 2.51
CA ASN A 180 -22.62 12.01 2.89
C ASN A 180 -21.83 12.33 4.18
N ASP A 181 -21.53 11.30 4.98
CA ASP A 181 -20.75 11.45 6.22
C ASP A 181 -19.22 11.44 5.92
N LEU A 182 -18.83 11.15 4.67
CA LEU A 182 -17.44 11.15 4.23
C LEU A 182 -16.90 12.57 4.07
N LYS A 183 -15.65 12.76 4.47
CA LYS A 183 -14.89 14.00 4.29
C LYS A 183 -13.78 13.81 3.27
N VAL A 184 -13.55 14.83 2.44
CA VAL A 184 -12.47 14.83 1.43
C VAL A 184 -11.14 14.44 2.08
N GLY A 185 -10.37 13.58 1.43
CA GLY A 185 -9.10 13.06 1.96
C GLY A 185 -9.25 11.76 2.77
N MET A 186 -10.48 11.31 3.07
CA MET A 186 -10.68 10.00 3.69
C MET A 186 -10.35 8.87 2.73
N GLU A 187 -9.58 7.89 3.18
CA GLU A 187 -9.36 6.67 2.41
C GLU A 187 -10.60 5.77 2.46
N VAL A 188 -10.86 5.08 1.35
CA VAL A 188 -12.02 4.19 1.19
C VAL A 188 -11.61 2.99 0.37
N PHE A 189 -12.30 1.87 0.52
CA PHE A 189 -11.98 0.64 -0.21
C PHE A 189 -13.20 -0.01 -0.82
N GLN A 190 -12.96 -0.88 -1.79
CA GLN A 190 -13.97 -1.74 -2.38
C GLN A 190 -13.80 -3.15 -1.85
N GLN A 191 -14.91 -3.75 -1.48
CA GLN A 191 -14.97 -5.16 -1.13
C GLN A 191 -14.85 -6.00 -2.41
N SER A 192 -14.23 -7.17 -2.31
CA SER A 192 -14.15 -8.07 -3.44
C SER A 192 -15.53 -8.62 -3.79
N SER A 193 -15.80 -8.79 -5.10
CA SER A 193 -17.09 -9.30 -5.57
C SER A 193 -17.24 -10.80 -5.39
N ASP A 194 -16.12 -11.51 -5.37
CA ASP A 194 -15.99 -12.97 -5.18
C ASP A 194 -15.83 -13.36 -3.71
N ASP A 195 -15.34 -12.46 -2.87
CA ASP A 195 -15.09 -12.71 -1.45
C ASP A 195 -15.35 -11.46 -0.60
N SER A 196 -16.44 -11.49 0.16
CA SER A 196 -16.85 -10.39 1.04
C SER A 196 -15.88 -10.16 2.20
N THR A 197 -14.94 -11.05 2.47
CA THR A 197 -13.91 -10.83 3.48
C THR A 197 -12.66 -10.14 2.92
N LYS A 198 -12.53 -10.09 1.58
CA LYS A 198 -11.36 -9.55 0.89
C LYS A 198 -11.62 -8.15 0.33
N LYS A 199 -10.53 -7.40 0.19
CA LYS A 199 -10.51 -6.08 -0.44
C LYS A 199 -10.08 -6.25 -1.88
N SER A 200 -10.73 -5.55 -2.80
CA SER A 200 -10.37 -5.57 -4.23
C SER A 200 -9.66 -4.29 -4.69
N HIS A 201 -9.98 -3.14 -4.07
CA HIS A 201 -9.45 -1.85 -4.50
C HIS A 201 -9.49 -0.82 -3.39
N MET A 202 -8.71 0.26 -3.50
CA MET A 202 -8.78 1.38 -2.56
C MET A 202 -8.57 2.74 -3.22
N GLY A 203 -8.85 3.82 -2.49
CA GLY A 203 -8.62 5.17 -2.97
C GLY A 203 -8.94 6.23 -1.93
N VAL A 204 -8.84 7.50 -2.33
CA VAL A 204 -9.06 8.68 -1.46
C VAL A 204 -10.33 9.41 -1.89
N TYR A 205 -11.28 9.58 -0.98
CA TYR A 205 -12.55 10.26 -1.24
C TYR A 205 -12.32 11.73 -1.58
N ALA A 206 -12.90 12.16 -2.68
CA ALA A 206 -12.69 13.47 -3.30
C ALA A 206 -13.87 14.43 -3.10
N GLY A 207 -14.90 14.01 -2.36
CA GLY A 207 -16.12 14.80 -2.23
C GLY A 207 -17.15 14.49 -3.32
N LYS A 208 -18.12 15.40 -3.46
CA LYS A 208 -19.07 15.38 -4.56
C LYS A 208 -18.50 16.18 -5.72
N VAL A 209 -18.49 15.57 -6.89
CA VAL A 209 -18.03 16.16 -8.13
C VAL A 209 -19.16 16.07 -9.16
N LEU A 210 -19.23 17.04 -10.07
CA LEU A 210 -20.23 17.03 -11.12
C LEU A 210 -19.83 15.98 -12.17
N LEU A 211 -20.57 14.88 -12.22
CA LEU A 211 -20.34 13.78 -13.14
C LEU A 211 -21.54 13.62 -14.07
N ARG A 212 -21.37 13.94 -15.36
CA ARG A 212 -22.45 13.85 -16.37
C ARG A 212 -23.69 14.64 -15.96
N GLY A 213 -23.49 15.87 -15.46
CA GLY A 213 -24.57 16.76 -15.02
C GLY A 213 -25.13 16.49 -13.63
N GLU A 214 -24.64 15.48 -12.91
CA GLU A 214 -25.11 15.14 -11.55
C GLU A 214 -24.00 15.21 -10.52
N LEU A 215 -24.29 15.74 -9.32
CA LEU A 215 -23.32 15.70 -8.22
C LEU A 215 -23.23 14.28 -7.66
N LYS A 216 -22.06 13.66 -7.79
CA LYS A 216 -21.80 12.30 -7.34
C LYS A 216 -20.57 12.21 -6.45
N HIS A 217 -20.64 11.32 -5.46
CA HIS A 217 -19.50 10.96 -4.63
C HIS A 217 -18.42 10.30 -5.48
N ALA A 218 -17.16 10.70 -5.28
CA ALA A 218 -16.06 10.15 -6.06
C ALA A 218 -14.78 9.93 -5.26
N VAL A 219 -13.89 9.14 -5.86
CA VAL A 219 -12.66 8.64 -5.22
C VAL A 219 -11.49 8.66 -6.21
N TYR A 220 -10.33 9.13 -5.74
CA TYR A 220 -9.02 8.97 -6.37
C TYR A 220 -8.53 7.53 -6.22
N GLN A 221 -8.47 6.77 -7.32
CA GLN A 221 -8.15 5.33 -7.31
C GLN A 221 -6.72 4.98 -7.73
N SER A 222 -6.16 5.71 -8.68
CA SER A 222 -4.85 5.44 -9.27
C SER A 222 -4.37 6.61 -10.13
N CYS A 223 -3.18 6.51 -10.71
CA CYS A 223 -2.82 7.32 -11.87
C CYS A 223 -3.18 6.60 -13.17
N SER A 224 -3.61 7.34 -14.19
CA SER A 224 -4.01 6.86 -15.53
C SER A 224 -3.88 5.34 -15.85
N SER A 225 -5.02 4.66 -15.96
CA SER A 225 -5.28 3.70 -17.04
C SER A 225 -6.76 3.82 -17.37
N HIS A 226 -7.07 4.48 -18.50
CA HIS A 226 -8.40 4.95 -18.92
C HIS A 226 -8.94 6.17 -18.16
N SER A 227 -8.50 7.38 -18.57
CA SER A 227 -9.20 8.68 -18.45
C SER A 227 -9.55 9.21 -17.04
N ASN A 228 -9.22 10.47 -16.74
CA ASN A 228 -9.77 11.18 -15.59
C ASN A 228 -10.24 12.61 -15.81
N ILE A 229 -11.35 12.85 -15.11
CA ILE A 229 -11.91 14.08 -14.57
C ILE A 229 -12.23 15.26 -15.51
N ALA A 230 -11.29 16.11 -15.96
CA ALA A 230 -11.65 17.44 -16.50
C ALA A 230 -11.56 17.58 -18.03
N THR A 231 -11.04 16.58 -18.72
CA THR A 231 -11.50 16.26 -20.08
C THR A 231 -12.93 15.68 -20.09
N LYS A 232 -13.27 15.01 -18.98
CA LYS A 232 -14.29 13.95 -18.86
C LYS A 232 -15.63 14.46 -18.30
N TYR A 233 -15.62 15.64 -17.66
CA TYR A 233 -16.75 16.20 -16.90
C TYR A 233 -17.17 17.63 -17.29
N ASN A 234 -16.63 18.20 -18.37
CA ASN A 234 -17.19 19.39 -19.04
C ASN A 234 -16.97 19.34 -20.58
N ASP A 235 -17.17 18.17 -21.20
CA ASP A 235 -17.19 17.98 -22.66
C ASP A 235 -15.94 18.41 -23.47
N GLY A 236 -14.75 17.84 -23.22
CA GLY A 236 -13.74 17.78 -24.30
C GLY A 236 -12.25 17.67 -23.96
N VAL A 237 -11.56 16.94 -24.84
CA VAL A 237 -10.10 16.75 -25.06
C VAL A 237 -9.35 15.71 -24.22
N ALA A 238 -9.32 14.46 -24.71
CA ALA A 238 -8.58 13.33 -24.15
C ALA A 238 -7.07 13.52 -24.21
N ASN A 239 -6.45 13.73 -23.05
CA ASN A 239 -5.06 13.38 -22.83
C ASN A 239 -4.94 12.46 -21.61
N ASP A 240 -4.09 11.43 -21.71
CA ASP A 240 -3.94 10.36 -20.72
C ASP A 240 -3.14 10.78 -19.47
N SER A 241 -3.35 11.99 -18.96
CA SER A 241 -2.57 12.59 -17.87
C SER A 241 -3.49 13.00 -16.72
N GLY A 242 -3.33 12.37 -15.54
CA GLY A 242 -4.03 12.76 -14.31
C GLY A 242 -4.51 11.59 -13.41
N PRO A 243 -5.19 11.90 -12.29
CA PRO A 243 -5.62 10.93 -11.27
C PRO A 243 -7.00 10.30 -11.52
N ASN A 244 -7.10 8.96 -11.53
CA ASN A 244 -8.32 8.21 -11.83
C ASN A 244 -9.42 8.46 -10.80
N LEU A 245 -10.32 9.39 -11.10
CA LEU A 245 -11.48 9.68 -10.28
C LEU A 245 -12.70 8.86 -10.73
N THR A 246 -13.26 8.07 -9.82
CA THR A 246 -14.38 7.17 -10.12
C THR A 246 -15.56 7.40 -9.18
N GLU A 247 -16.77 7.31 -9.73
CA GLU A 247 -18.04 7.32 -8.98
C GLU A 247 -18.06 6.22 -7.90
N MET A 248 -18.49 6.59 -6.69
CA MET A 248 -18.76 5.63 -5.64
C MET A 248 -20.10 4.92 -5.88
N LYS A 249 -20.05 3.67 -6.35
CA LYS A 249 -21.23 2.82 -6.48
C LYS A 249 -21.67 2.29 -5.12
N ALA A 250 -22.94 2.53 -4.78
CA ALA A 250 -23.56 2.05 -3.55
C ALA A 250 -23.35 0.54 -3.35
N GLY A 251 -23.10 0.12 -2.10
CA GLY A 251 -22.89 -1.28 -1.72
C GLY A 251 -21.49 -1.83 -2.00
N ARG A 252 -20.78 -1.29 -3.01
CA ARG A 252 -19.45 -1.76 -3.44
C ARG A 252 -18.32 -1.13 -2.64
N TRP A 253 -18.45 0.14 -2.32
CA TRP A 253 -17.49 0.83 -1.46
C TRP A 253 -17.84 0.65 0.00
N LYS A 254 -16.85 0.24 0.76
CA LYS A 254 -16.84 0.18 2.21
C LYS A 254 -15.91 1.26 2.74
N TYR A 255 -16.28 1.77 3.90
CA TYR A 255 -15.64 2.91 4.53
C TYR A 255 -14.46 2.46 5.35
N TRP A 256 -13.41 3.28 5.43
CA TRP A 256 -12.39 3.03 6.43
C TRP A 256 -11.52 4.22 6.81
N GLY A 257 -11.40 4.46 8.12
CA GLY A 257 -10.28 5.14 8.80
C GLY A 257 -9.66 6.37 8.14
N TRP A 258 -9.88 7.54 8.74
CA TRP A 258 -9.12 8.75 8.46
C TRP A 258 -7.64 8.56 8.82
N SER A 259 -6.70 9.09 8.04
CA SER A 259 -5.29 9.10 8.43
C SER A 259 -5.07 10.20 9.48
N LYS A 260 -4.62 9.89 10.72
CA LYS A 260 -4.30 10.90 11.76
C LYS A 260 -3.29 11.95 11.33
N TYR A 261 -2.58 11.64 10.26
CA TYR A 261 -1.56 12.48 9.66
C TYR A 261 -2.13 13.50 8.67
N VAL A 262 -3.44 13.47 8.35
CA VAL A 262 -4.09 14.34 7.36
C VAL A 262 -5.08 15.30 8.03
N LYS A 263 -4.65 16.50 8.44
CA LYS A 263 -5.50 17.53 9.03
C LYS A 263 -6.54 18.06 8.03
N HIS A 264 -7.79 18.14 8.46
CA HIS A 264 -8.81 18.90 7.73
C HIS A 264 -8.63 20.38 8.03
N ASP A 265 -8.17 21.12 7.04
CA ASP A 265 -8.16 22.58 6.95
C ASP A 265 -9.51 23.15 6.50
#